data_AF-A0A2N0VA14-F1
#
_entry.id   AF-A0A2N0VA14-F1
#
_cell.length_a   1.000
_cell.length_b   1.000
_cell.length_c   1.000
_cell.angle_alpha   90.00
_cell.angle_beta   90.00
_cell.angle_gamma   90.00
#
_symmetry.space_group_name_H-M   'P 1'
#
loop_
_entity.id
_entity.type
_entity.pdbx_description
1 polymer ?
#
loop_
_entity_poly.entity_id
_entity_poly.type
_entity_poly.pdbx_seq_one_letter_code
_entity_poly.pdbx_strand_id
1 'polypeptide(L)'
;MIKDHLDLVIVGLIALSIAMYDMVIDLFMNVLHLCFELLHFLYEWFELGIEHTVEHLFHTSRHGSQIVTFYILLLIAGLLLYGLWRLMPRLYRKCVECLRLTWERRKTECHYYWLSLPLLNKVRLISTATGVFSLTFYFVT
;
A
#
# COMPACT_ATOMS: atom_id res chain seq x y z
N MET A 1 13.85 9.83 -28.48
CA MET A 1 12.95 10.98 -28.19
C MET A 1 12.04 10.76 -26.99
N ILE A 2 11.09 9.81 -26.95
CA ILE A 2 10.24 9.63 -25.73
C ILE A 2 11.03 9.04 -24.54
N LYS A 3 12.00 8.15 -24.79
CA LYS A 3 12.84 7.56 -23.74
C LYS A 3 13.80 8.55 -23.06
N ASP A 4 14.23 9.60 -23.76
CA ASP A 4 15.27 10.53 -23.25
C ASP A 4 14.73 11.54 -22.23
N HIS A 5 13.41 11.71 -22.15
CA HIS A 5 12.74 12.62 -21.20
C HIS A 5 12.07 11.89 -20.02
N LEU A 6 11.93 10.57 -20.10
CA LEU A 6 11.39 9.75 -19.01
C LEU A 6 12.22 9.88 -17.73
N ASP A 7 13.54 9.96 -17.85
CA ASP A 7 14.43 10.10 -16.69
C ASP A 7 14.22 11.44 -15.96
N LEU A 8 13.95 12.53 -16.70
CA LEU A 8 13.61 13.82 -16.09
C LEU A 8 12.25 13.77 -15.40
N VAL A 9 11.25 13.11 -16.00
CA VAL A 9 9.92 12.96 -15.40
C VAL A 9 10.00 12.13 -14.13
N ILE A 10 10.77 11.04 -14.15
CA ILE A 10 10.97 10.16 -12.98
C ILE A 10 11.70 10.91 -11.87
N VAL A 11 12.77 11.64 -12.18
CA VAL A 11 13.49 12.45 -11.16
C VAL A 11 12.63 13.58 -10.63
N GLY A 12 11.86 14.26 -11.48
CA GLY A 12 10.90 15.27 -11.07
C GLY A 12 9.83 14.71 -10.15
N LEU A 13 9.29 13.53 -10.47
CA LEU A 13 8.30 12.84 -9.63
C LEU A 13 8.91 12.40 -8.30
N ILE A 14 10.12 11.84 -8.28
CA ILE A 14 10.81 11.46 -7.05
C ILE A 14 11.09 12.70 -6.19
N ALA A 15 11.59 13.78 -6.78
CA ALA A 15 11.85 15.03 -6.08
C ALA A 15 10.55 15.62 -5.49
N LEU A 16 9.45 15.60 -6.26
CA LEU A 16 8.12 16.01 -5.81
C LEU A 16 7.64 15.14 -4.63
N SER A 17 7.77 13.82 -4.73
CA SER A 17 7.38 12.89 -3.67
C SER A 17 8.18 13.09 -2.38
N ILE A 18 9.46 13.47 -2.48
CA ILE A 18 10.30 13.81 -1.32
C ILE A 18 9.92 15.18 -0.75
N ALA A 19 9.73 16.17 -1.61
CA ALA A 19 9.40 17.54 -1.20
C ALA A 19 8.01 17.63 -0.54
N MET A 20 7.04 16.85 -1.04
CA MET A 20 5.68 16.75 -0.51
C MET A 20 5.46 15.40 0.17
N TYR A 21 6.40 14.98 1.02
CA TYR A 21 6.32 13.69 1.70
C TYR A 21 5.01 13.51 2.49
N ASP A 22 4.50 14.60 3.08
CA ASP A 22 3.26 14.60 3.85
C ASP A 22 2.05 14.21 3.00
N MET A 23 1.90 14.80 1.81
CA MET A 23 0.85 14.43 0.85
C MET A 23 0.96 12.98 0.37
N VAL A 24 2.18 12.46 0.19
CA VAL A 24 2.37 11.06 -0.20
C VAL A 24 1.94 10.12 0.92
N ILE A 25 2.29 10.44 2.16
CA ILE A 25 1.87 9.68 3.34
C ILE A 25 0.34 9.77 3.50
N ASP A 26 -0.24 10.96 3.38
CA ASP A 26 -1.69 11.16 3.49
C ASP A 26 -2.45 10.37 2.40
N LEU A 27 -1.99 10.43 1.14
CA LEU A 27 -2.56 9.63 0.06
C LEU A 27 -2.48 8.13 0.37
N PHE A 28 -1.33 7.65 0.85
CA PHE A 28 -1.16 6.25 1.22
C PHE A 28 -2.11 5.84 2.37
N MET A 29 -2.25 6.69 3.39
CA MET A 29 -3.15 6.46 4.52
C MET A 29 -4.61 6.46 4.09
N ASN A 30 -5.01 7.37 3.20
CA ASN A 30 -6.36 7.41 2.64
C ASN A 30 -6.69 6.16 1.81
N VAL A 31 -5.74 5.68 0.99
CA VAL A 31 -5.91 4.42 0.25
C VAL A 31 -6.04 3.24 1.20
N LEU A 32 -5.21 3.17 2.25
CA LEU A 32 -5.34 2.14 3.28
C LEU A 32 -6.69 2.21 3.99
N HIS A 33 -7.13 3.40 4.35
CA HIS A 33 -8.43 3.62 4.98
C HIS A 33 -9.56 3.09 4.10
N LEU A 34 -9.58 3.46 2.81
CA LEU A 34 -10.56 2.96 1.85
C LEU A 34 -10.52 1.43 1.72
N CYS A 35 -9.32 0.84 1.71
CA CYS A 35 -9.17 -0.62 1.70
C CYS A 35 -9.78 -1.27 2.95
N PHE A 36 -9.55 -0.70 4.13
CA PHE A 36 -10.12 -1.21 5.38
C PHE A 36 -11.64 -1.02 5.44
N GLU A 37 -12.14 0.10 4.96
CA GLU A 37 -13.58 0.37 4.87
C GLU A 37 -14.26 -0.64 3.94
N LEU A 38 -13.69 -0.91 2.77
CA LEU A 38 -14.22 -1.91 1.84
C LEU A 38 -14.18 -3.32 2.45
N LEU A 39 -13.13 -3.67 3.20
CA LEU A 39 -13.06 -4.93 3.92
C LEU A 39 -14.14 -5.04 5.01
N HIS A 40 -14.42 -3.94 5.72
CA HIS A 40 -15.47 -3.88 6.74
C HIS A 40 -16.86 -4.07 6.12
N PHE A 41 -17.15 -3.40 5.00
CA PHE A 41 -18.40 -3.61 4.27
C PHE A 41 -18.58 -5.05 3.79
N LEU A 42 -17.51 -5.68 3.31
CA LEU A 42 -17.55 -7.10 2.93
C LEU A 42 -17.82 -8.01 4.13
N TYR A 43 -17.27 -7.68 5.31
CA TYR A 43 -17.55 -8.39 6.55
C TYR A 43 -19.01 -8.24 6.97
N GLU A 44 -19.58 -7.03 6.98
CA GLU A 44 -21.00 -6.80 7.31
C GLU A 44 -21.92 -7.55 6.36
N TRP A 45 -21.62 -7.52 5.06
CA TRP A 45 -22.36 -8.28 4.06
C TRP A 45 -22.35 -9.79 4.34
N PHE A 46 -21.19 -10.32 4.73
CA PHE A 46 -21.04 -11.73 5.07
C PHE A 46 -21.78 -12.10 6.35
N GLU A 47 -21.73 -11.26 7.38
CA GLU A 47 -22.47 -11.44 8.64
C GLU A 47 -23.98 -11.51 8.40
N LEU A 48 -24.54 -10.55 7.66
CA LEU A 48 -25.96 -10.54 7.29
C LEU A 48 -26.36 -11.78 6.48
N GLY A 49 -25.49 -12.21 5.57
CA GLY A 49 -25.71 -13.42 4.78
C GLY A 49 -25.82 -14.68 5.64
N ILE A 50 -24.96 -14.82 6.65
CA ILE A 50 -25.01 -15.95 7.60
C ILE A 50 -26.25 -15.86 8.47
N GLU A 51 -26.55 -14.68 9.06
CA GLU A 51 -27.71 -14.50 9.94
C GLU A 51 -29.01 -14.90 9.23
N HIS A 52 -29.19 -14.43 7.99
CA HIS A 52 -30.38 -14.74 7.20
C HIS A 52 -30.45 -16.22 6.80
N THR A 53 -29.31 -16.82 6.46
CA THR A 53 -29.24 -18.25 6.13
C THR A 53 -29.62 -19.11 7.34
N VAL A 54 -29.10 -18.78 8.53
CA VAL A 54 -29.40 -19.50 9.78
C VAL A 54 -30.86 -19.32 10.18
N GLU A 55 -31.41 -18.11 10.06
CA GLU A 55 -32.82 -17.83 10.35
C GLU A 55 -33.74 -18.68 9.48
N HIS A 56 -33.49 -18.74 8.17
CA HIS A 56 -34.28 -19.55 7.24
C HIS A 56 -34.12 -21.06 7.44
N LEU A 57 -32.91 -21.54 7.72
CA LEU A 57 -32.65 -22.98 7.83
C LEU A 57 -33.23 -23.56 9.13
N PHE A 58 -33.18 -22.80 10.22
CA PHE A 58 -33.57 -23.27 11.56
C PHE A 58 -34.93 -22.73 12.04
N HIS A 59 -35.60 -21.87 11.27
CA HIS A 59 -36.84 -21.17 11.68
C HIS A 59 -36.72 -20.59 13.10
N THR A 60 -35.53 -20.10 13.44
CA THR A 60 -35.17 -19.74 14.80
C THR A 60 -35.59 -18.31 15.10
N SER A 61 -35.72 -17.95 16.37
CA SER A 61 -36.02 -16.55 16.73
C SER A 61 -34.85 -15.64 16.34
N ARG A 62 -35.14 -14.37 16.03
CA ARG A 62 -34.12 -13.38 15.64
C ARG A 62 -32.93 -13.33 16.61
N HIS A 63 -33.19 -13.40 17.91
CA HIS A 63 -32.14 -13.41 18.93
C HIS A 63 -31.29 -14.70 18.90
N GLY A 64 -31.91 -15.85 18.60
CA GLY A 64 -31.19 -17.11 18.44
C GLY A 64 -30.27 -17.11 17.21
N SER A 65 -30.72 -16.54 16.09
CA SER A 65 -29.92 -16.48 14.85
C SER A 65 -28.66 -15.63 15.04
N GLN A 66 -28.78 -14.50 15.74
CA GLN A 66 -27.65 -13.61 16.05
C GLN A 66 -26.58 -14.29 16.89
N ILE A 67 -26.97 -15.00 17.95
CA ILE A 67 -26.02 -15.70 18.83
C ILE A 67 -25.29 -16.80 18.06
N VAL A 68 -26.00 -17.58 17.25
CA VAL A 68 -25.39 -18.64 16.42
C VAL A 68 -24.44 -18.06 15.39
N THR A 69 -24.85 -17.00 14.70
CA THR A 69 -24.03 -16.29 13.70
C THR A 69 -22.75 -15.74 14.32
N PHE A 70 -22.84 -15.13 15.50
CA PHE A 70 -21.68 -14.66 16.26
C PHE A 70 -20.68 -15.79 16.57
N TYR A 71 -21.15 -16.94 17.05
CA TYR A 71 -20.26 -18.07 17.34
C TYR A 71 -19.60 -18.66 16.09
N ILE A 72 -20.32 -18.70 14.96
CA ILE A 72 -19.75 -19.13 13.66
C ILE A 72 -18.66 -18.14 13.22
N LEU A 73 -18.94 -16.83 13.25
CA LEU A 73 -17.98 -15.79 12.91
C LEU A 73 -16.76 -15.81 13.82
N LEU A 74 -16.94 -16.01 15.13
CA LEU A 74 -15.85 -16.12 16.10
C LEU A 74 -14.93 -17.31 15.80
N LEU A 75 -15.50 -18.45 15.43
CA LEU A 75 -14.73 -19.64 15.06
C LEU A 75 -13.95 -19.41 13.75
N ILE A 76 -14.59 -18.82 12.74
CA ILE A 76 -13.93 -18.46 11.47
C ILE A 76 -12.80 -17.46 11.73
N ALA A 77 -13.05 -16.41 12.50
CA ALA A 77 -12.06 -15.39 12.85
C ALA A 77 -10.87 -16.01 13.60
N GLY A 78 -11.12 -16.92 14.54
CA GLY A 78 -10.07 -17.65 15.26
C GLY A 78 -9.18 -18.49 14.33
N LEU A 79 -9.78 -19.22 13.39
CA LEU A 79 -9.04 -20.01 12.39
C LEU A 79 -8.22 -19.12 11.45
N LEU A 80 -8.79 -18.00 10.99
CA LEU A 80 -8.10 -17.03 10.14
C LEU A 80 -6.92 -16.38 10.89
N LEU A 81 -7.12 -15.95 12.14
CA LEU A 81 -6.06 -15.38 12.97
C LEU A 81 -4.94 -16.39 13.23
N TYR A 82 -5.28 -17.66 13.51
CA TYR A 82 -4.28 -18.71 13.67
C TYR A 82 -3.48 -18.96 12.39
N GLY A 83 -4.17 -19.03 11.24
CA GLY A 83 -3.54 -19.17 9.93
C GLY A 83 -2.63 -17.98 9.62
N LEU A 84 -3.10 -16.76 9.86
CA LEU A 84 -2.34 -15.53 9.67
C LEU A 84 -1.12 -15.49 10.58
N TRP A 85 -1.27 -15.80 11.87
CA TRP A 85 -0.16 -15.86 12.83
C TRP A 85 0.94 -16.82 12.38
N ARG A 86 0.57 -17.98 11.85
CA ARG A 86 1.54 -18.97 11.35
C ARG A 86 2.19 -18.55 10.03
N LEU A 87 1.46 -17.84 9.18
CA LEU A 87 1.92 -17.41 7.86
C LEU A 87 2.74 -16.11 7.92
N MET A 88 2.41 -15.22 8.86
CA MET A 88 3.03 -13.90 9.07
C MET A 88 4.56 -13.96 9.17
N PRO A 89 5.20 -14.83 9.97
CA PRO A 89 6.67 -14.88 10.01
C PRO A 89 7.29 -15.34 8.70
N ARG A 90 6.60 -16.18 7.91
CA ARG A 90 7.09 -16.64 6.61
C ARG A 90 6.97 -15.54 5.56
N LEU A 91 5.83 -14.85 5.53
CA LEU A 91 5.61 -13.72 4.63
C LEU A 91 6.55 -12.58 4.95
N TYR A 92 6.71 -12.25 6.24
CA TYR A 92 7.63 -11.20 6.68
C TYR A 92 9.06 -11.47 6.21
N ARG A 93 9.59 -12.70 6.43
CA ARG A 93 10.94 -13.06 5.96
C ARG A 93 11.07 -12.94 4.45
N LYS A 94 10.11 -13.47 3.68
CA LYS A 94 10.12 -13.37 2.21
C LYS A 94 10.03 -11.92 1.73
N CYS A 95 9.19 -11.10 2.34
CA CYS A 95 9.05 -9.69 1.99
C CYS A 95 10.35 -8.94 2.29
N VAL A 96 10.96 -9.16 3.46
CA VAL A 96 12.24 -8.54 3.83
C VAL A 96 13.37 -8.97 2.88
N GLU A 97 13.46 -10.25 2.55
CA GLU A 97 14.45 -10.76 1.59
C GLU A 97 14.23 -10.18 0.20
N CYS A 98 12.99 -10.15 -0.28
CA CYS A 98 12.64 -9.57 -1.59
C CYS A 98 12.92 -8.07 -1.63
N LEU A 99 12.56 -7.33 -0.57
CA LEU A 99 12.84 -5.91 -0.43
C LEU A 99 14.34 -5.65 -0.42
N ARG A 100 15.11 -6.46 0.31
CA ARG A 100 16.57 -6.34 0.36
C ARG A 100 17.21 -6.61 -1.00
N LEU A 101 16.80 -7.67 -1.69
CA LEU A 101 17.30 -7.99 -3.03
C LEU A 101 16.94 -6.90 -4.04
N THR A 102 15.71 -6.41 -4.00
CA THR A 102 15.25 -5.33 -4.88
C THR A 102 16.00 -4.04 -4.57
N TRP A 103 16.21 -3.74 -3.29
CA TRP A 103 16.97 -2.56 -2.84
C TRP A 103 18.41 -2.59 -3.35
N GLU A 104 19.13 -3.70 -3.14
CA GLU A 104 20.51 -3.85 -3.62
C GLU A 104 20.58 -3.71 -5.14
N ARG A 105 19.67 -4.37 -5.87
CA ARG A 105 19.60 -4.25 -7.33
C ARG A 105 19.38 -2.81 -7.79
N ARG A 106 18.43 -2.11 -7.16
CA ARG A 106 18.12 -0.71 -7.49
C ARG A 106 19.28 0.23 -7.17
N LYS A 107 19.96 0.01 -6.05
CA LYS A 107 21.15 0.79 -5.68
C LYS A 107 22.25 0.62 -6.72
N THR A 108 22.52 -0.61 -7.16
CA THR A 108 23.50 -0.90 -8.19
C THR A 108 23.13 -0.29 -9.54
N GLU A 109 21.87 -0.43 -9.98
CA GLU A 109 21.36 0.19 -11.21
C GLU A 109 21.49 1.72 -11.18
N CYS A 110 21.11 2.37 -10.09
CA CYS A 110 21.26 3.83 -9.91
C CYS A 110 22.73 4.26 -9.93
N HIS A 111 23.63 3.50 -9.31
CA HIS A 111 25.06 3.83 -9.27
C HIS A 111 25.70 3.76 -10.66
N TYR A 112 25.40 2.71 -11.44
CA TYR A 112 25.87 2.58 -12.82
C TYR A 112 25.27 3.67 -13.72
N TYR A 113 23.99 4.00 -13.54
CA TYR A 113 23.33 5.08 -14.27
C TYR A 113 23.98 6.45 -13.98
N TRP A 114 24.31 6.73 -12.72
CA TRP A 114 25.00 7.96 -12.35
C TRP A 114 26.42 8.07 -12.93
N LEU A 115 27.13 6.96 -13.03
CA LEU A 115 28.48 6.90 -13.61
C LEU A 115 28.48 7.02 -15.13
N SER A 116 27.49 6.47 -15.82
CA SER A 116 27.39 6.52 -17.28
C SER A 116 26.88 7.87 -17.82
N LEU A 117 26.33 8.73 -16.95
CA LEU A 117 25.75 10.00 -17.38
C LEU A 117 26.81 11.07 -17.70
N PRO A 118 26.72 11.74 -18.87
CA PRO A 118 27.55 12.91 -19.17
C PRO A 118 27.20 14.09 -18.26
N LEU A 119 28.19 14.95 -17.98
CA LEU A 119 28.08 16.09 -17.05
C LEU A 119 26.88 17.00 -17.34
N LEU A 120 26.56 17.21 -18.62
CA LEU A 120 25.46 18.08 -19.06
C LEU A 120 24.08 17.54 -18.63
N ASN A 121 23.89 16.21 -18.60
CA ASN A 121 22.66 15.58 -18.13
C ASN A 121 22.56 15.60 -16.61
N LYS A 122 23.68 15.53 -15.88
CA LYS A 122 23.69 15.69 -14.41
C LYS A 122 23.20 17.07 -14.00
N VAL A 123 23.68 18.12 -14.68
CA VAL A 123 23.24 19.50 -14.44
C VAL A 123 21.74 19.66 -14.71
N ARG A 124 21.22 19.07 -15.80
CA ARG A 124 19.77 19.08 -16.10
C ARG A 124 18.93 18.38 -15.02
N LEU A 125 19.40 17.26 -14.48
CA LEU A 125 18.68 16.56 -13.40
C LEU A 125 18.66 17.39 -12.11
N ILE A 126 19.80 17.96 -11.74
CA ILE A 126 19.91 18.82 -10.55
C ILE A 126 19.04 20.07 -10.71
N SER A 127 19.07 20.73 -11.87
CA SER A 127 18.24 21.92 -12.10
C SER A 127 16.75 21.60 -12.02
N THR A 128 16.33 20.43 -12.50
CA THR A 128 14.93 19.99 -12.43
C THR A 128 14.53 19.69 -10.99
N ALA A 129 15.38 18.98 -10.23
CA ALA A 129 15.12 18.71 -8.82
C ALA A 129 15.05 20.00 -7.99
N THR A 130 16.02 20.91 -8.12
CA THR A 130 16.01 22.20 -7.43
C THR A 130 14.79 23.03 -7.82
N GLY A 131 14.42 23.07 -9.11
CA GLY A 131 13.22 23.76 -9.58
C GLY A 131 11.94 23.25 -8.92
N VAL A 132 11.76 21.92 -8.84
CA VAL A 132 10.61 21.30 -8.16
C VAL A 132 10.60 21.65 -6.68
N PHE A 133 11.73 21.54 -5.98
CA PHE A 133 11.84 21.89 -4.57
C PHE A 133 11.49 23.36 -4.28
N SER A 134 11.97 24.29 -5.10
CA SER A 134 11.64 25.71 -4.97
C SER A 134 10.15 25.98 -5.18
N LEU A 135 9.53 25.30 -6.16
CA LEU A 135 8.10 25.40 -6.45
C LEU A 135 7.25 24.87 -5.28
N THR A 136 7.61 23.70 -4.74
CA THR A 136 6.91 23.13 -3.58
C THR A 136 7.09 23.99 -2.33
N PHE A 137 8.28 24.55 -2.12
CA PHE A 137 8.52 25.47 -0.99
C PHE A 137 7.64 26.72 -1.09
N TYR A 138 7.51 27.28 -2.28
CA TYR A 138 6.60 28.41 -2.54
C TYR A 138 5.13 28.05 -2.30
N PHE A 139 4.68 26.85 -2.67
CA PHE A 139 3.29 26.41 -2.43
C PHE A 139 2.99 26.10 -0.95
N VAL A 140 4.00 25.73 -0.17
CA VAL A 140 3.86 25.39 1.25
C VAL A 140 3.96 26.61 2.18
N THR A 141 4.59 27.71 1.72
CA THR A 141 4.75 28.97 2.49
C THR A 141 3.57 29.91 2.26
#